data_AF-A0A541BWL4-F1
#
_entry.id   AF-A0A541BWL4-F1
#
_cell.length_a   1.000
_cell.length_b   1.000
_cell.length_c   1.000
_cell.angle_alpha   90.00
_cell.angle_beta   90.00
_cell.angle_gamma   90.00
#
_symmetry.space_group_name_H-M   'P 1'
#
loop_
_entity.id
_entity.type
_entity.pdbx_description
1 polymer ?
#
loop_
_entity_poly.entity_id
_entity_poly.type
_entity_poly.pdbx_seq_one_letter_code
_entity_poly.pdbx_strand_id
1 'polypeptide(L)'
;IVPWAAGGSTDQMARVLAAAVESALGPRFVVVAAADPARDDAALAALAASGVRGLRFNLYRDPAWTIGTMLDHARRAAAHGLHAEIYTDAAGLAPHVEALARLRIVIDHLGLTEAGLPVTCDLARAGAKVKATGFGRVRLDPAAALEAIAKAAPDALMAGTDLPSTRADRPFADADIALIEHVLGPALARAVLHDTAAAFYRA
;
A
#
# COMPACT_ATOMS: atom_id res chain seq x y z
N ILE A 1 -9.60 0.11 -6.90
CA ILE A 1 -8.15 -0.01 -7.18
C ILE A 1 -7.84 -1.48 -7.30
N VAL A 2 -7.33 -1.91 -8.45
CA VAL A 2 -6.86 -3.30 -8.59
C VAL A 2 -5.42 -3.30 -8.10
N PRO A 3 -5.09 -3.91 -6.95
CA PRO A 3 -3.72 -4.09 -6.54
C PRO A 3 -3.08 -5.08 -7.51
N TRP A 4 -2.28 -4.59 -8.46
CA TRP A 4 -1.46 -5.47 -9.28
C TRP A 4 -0.15 -5.75 -8.54
N ALA A 5 0.00 -6.98 -8.07
CA ALA A 5 1.23 -7.48 -7.49
C ALA A 5 1.71 -8.69 -8.31
N ALA A 6 2.28 -8.45 -9.50
CA ALA A 6 3.16 -9.44 -10.11
C ALA A 6 4.58 -9.21 -9.58
N GLY A 7 5.01 -10.04 -8.64
CA GLY A 7 6.44 -10.20 -8.35
C GLY A 7 7.15 -10.64 -9.63
N GLY A 8 8.16 -9.88 -10.06
CA GLY A 8 8.99 -10.20 -11.23
C GLY A 8 8.81 -9.29 -12.45
N SER A 9 8.07 -8.18 -12.37
CA SER A 9 7.91 -7.26 -13.51
C SER A 9 9.16 -6.39 -13.74
N THR A 10 9.78 -6.50 -14.91
CA THR A 10 10.79 -5.55 -15.40
C THR A 10 10.19 -4.14 -15.59
N ASP A 11 11.03 -3.11 -15.61
CA ASP A 11 10.65 -1.70 -15.82
C ASP A 11 9.79 -1.50 -17.06
N GLN A 12 10.12 -2.23 -18.13
CA GLN A 12 9.38 -2.21 -19.39
C GLN A 12 7.96 -2.73 -19.20
N MET A 13 7.76 -3.79 -18.41
CA MET A 13 6.44 -4.37 -18.16
C MET A 13 5.58 -3.45 -17.30
N ALA A 14 6.16 -2.76 -16.29
CA ALA A 14 5.42 -1.79 -15.48
C ALA A 14 4.95 -0.59 -16.31
N ARG A 15 5.80 -0.08 -17.20
CA ARG A 15 5.47 1.03 -18.12
C ARG A 15 4.45 0.63 -19.17
N VAL A 16 4.60 -0.55 -19.78
CA VAL A 16 3.65 -1.08 -20.77
C VAL A 16 2.31 -1.34 -20.11
N LEU A 17 2.28 -1.91 -18.90
CA LEU A 17 1.03 -2.11 -18.17
C LEU A 17 0.36 -0.79 -17.84
N ALA A 18 1.10 0.22 -17.36
CA ALA A 18 0.54 1.54 -17.10
C ALA A 18 -0.09 2.15 -18.36
N ALA A 19 0.66 2.20 -19.46
CA ALA A 19 0.16 2.74 -20.74
C ALA A 19 -1.01 1.94 -21.31
N ALA A 20 -0.96 0.60 -21.27
CA ALA A 20 -2.00 -0.28 -21.80
C ALA A 20 -3.28 -0.22 -20.96
N VAL A 21 -3.15 -0.20 -19.62
CA VAL A 21 -4.28 -0.09 -18.71
C VAL A 21 -4.91 1.28 -18.80
N GLU A 22 -4.12 2.36 -18.86
CA GLU A 22 -4.65 3.71 -19.07
C GLU A 22 -5.39 3.81 -20.42
N SER A 23 -4.82 3.24 -21.49
CA SER A 23 -5.46 3.22 -22.81
C SER A 23 -6.74 2.39 -22.85
N ALA A 24 -6.79 1.24 -22.17
CA ALA A 24 -7.93 0.33 -22.24
C ALA A 24 -9.03 0.66 -21.23
N LEU A 25 -8.64 1.14 -20.04
CA LEU A 25 -9.53 1.31 -18.90
C LEU A 25 -9.66 2.77 -18.45
N GLY A 26 -8.90 3.70 -19.02
CA GLY A 26 -8.95 5.12 -18.68
C GLY A 26 -8.42 5.43 -17.26
N PRO A 27 -8.72 6.62 -16.69
CA PRO A 27 -8.23 7.07 -15.38
C PRO A 27 -8.86 6.33 -14.17
N ARG A 28 -9.32 5.10 -14.39
CA ARG A 28 -9.93 4.21 -13.38
C ARG A 28 -8.89 3.33 -12.67
N PHE A 29 -7.63 3.39 -13.10
CA PHE A 29 -6.55 2.55 -12.61
C PHE A 29 -5.32 3.38 -12.29
N VAL A 30 -4.53 2.86 -11.35
CA VAL A 30 -3.26 3.42 -10.91
C VAL A 30 -2.28 2.27 -10.85
N VAL A 31 -1.05 2.52 -11.30
CA VAL A 31 0.03 1.55 -11.22
C VAL A 31 0.98 1.91 -10.09
N VAL A 32 1.24 0.93 -9.23
CA VAL A 32 2.34 0.91 -8.27
C VAL A 32 3.30 -0.16 -8.76
N ALA A 33 4.54 0.22 -9.08
CA ALA A 33 5.54 -0.71 -9.61
C ALA A 33 6.27 -1.42 -8.46
N ALA A 34 6.79 -2.63 -8.68
CA ALA A 34 7.71 -3.23 -7.71
C ALA A 34 8.98 -2.36 -7.61
N ALA A 35 9.48 -2.09 -6.40
CA ALA A 35 10.75 -1.40 -6.22
C ALA A 35 11.92 -2.26 -6.73
N ASP A 36 12.97 -1.62 -7.26
CA ASP A 36 14.18 -2.28 -7.74
C ASP A 36 15.40 -1.47 -7.28
N PRO A 37 16.32 -2.06 -6.48
CA PRO A 37 17.51 -1.37 -6.00
C PRO A 37 18.41 -0.83 -7.12
N ALA A 38 18.38 -1.44 -8.31
CA ALA A 38 19.21 -1.05 -9.44
C ALA A 38 18.74 0.23 -10.16
N ARG A 39 17.52 0.73 -9.87
CA ARG A 39 17.00 1.92 -10.54
C ARG A 39 17.70 3.20 -10.10
N ASP A 40 18.22 3.91 -11.09
CA ASP A 40 18.73 5.27 -10.96
C ASP A 40 17.60 6.32 -11.02
N ASP A 41 17.95 7.59 -10.80
CA ASP A 41 16.96 8.67 -10.78
C ASP A 41 16.32 8.93 -12.14
N ALA A 42 17.03 8.64 -13.24
CA ALA A 42 16.47 8.74 -14.59
C ALA A 42 15.37 7.69 -14.82
N ALA A 43 15.59 6.45 -14.37
CA ALA A 43 14.58 5.40 -14.41
C ALA A 43 13.37 5.72 -13.53
N LEU A 44 13.60 6.27 -12.33
CA LEU A 44 12.52 6.71 -11.43
C LEU A 44 11.68 7.84 -12.05
N ALA A 45 12.32 8.84 -12.63
CA ALA A 45 11.64 9.91 -13.35
C ALA A 45 10.82 9.39 -14.54
N ALA A 46 11.37 8.44 -15.31
CA ALA A 46 10.68 7.84 -16.44
C ALA A 46 9.45 7.02 -16.02
N LEU A 47 9.49 6.34 -14.87
CA LEU A 47 8.32 5.65 -14.31
C LEU A 47 7.23 6.64 -13.91
N ALA A 48 7.58 7.71 -13.19
CA ALA A 48 6.62 8.74 -12.80
C ALA A 48 5.94 9.38 -14.02
N ALA A 49 6.74 9.72 -15.05
CA ALA A 49 6.25 10.28 -16.30
C ALA A 49 5.32 9.33 -17.08
N SER A 50 5.41 8.01 -16.86
CA SER A 50 4.55 7.02 -17.50
C SER A 50 3.25 6.74 -16.74
N GLY A 51 2.90 7.52 -15.72
CA GLY A 51 1.66 7.32 -14.96
C GLY A 51 1.79 6.42 -13.72
N VAL A 52 2.96 5.86 -13.44
CA VAL A 52 3.20 5.14 -12.17
C VAL A 52 3.13 6.14 -11.02
N ARG A 53 2.50 5.75 -9.92
CA ARG A 53 2.32 6.63 -8.74
C ARG A 53 3.16 6.27 -7.55
N GLY A 54 3.71 5.06 -7.49
CA GLY A 54 4.53 4.63 -6.36
C GLY A 54 5.31 3.36 -6.63
N LEU A 55 6.13 3.01 -5.65
CA LEU A 55 6.95 1.81 -5.63
C LEU A 55 6.57 0.94 -4.43
N ARG A 56 6.39 -0.36 -4.68
CA ARG A 56 6.10 -1.36 -3.66
C ARG A 56 7.38 -2.09 -3.22
N PHE A 57 7.69 -1.97 -1.94
CA PHE A 57 8.82 -2.62 -1.28
C PHE A 57 8.34 -3.85 -0.52
N ASN A 58 8.83 -5.03 -0.90
CA ASN A 58 8.49 -6.30 -0.27
C ASN A 58 9.55 -6.70 0.76
N LEU A 59 9.63 -5.96 1.88
CA LEU A 59 10.57 -6.26 2.96
C LEU A 59 10.30 -7.60 3.64
N TYR A 60 9.07 -8.13 3.52
CA TYR A 60 8.70 -9.41 4.10
C TYR A 60 9.34 -10.61 3.38
N ARG A 61 9.69 -10.49 2.10
CA ARG A 61 10.11 -11.65 1.27
C ARG A 61 11.28 -11.39 0.34
N ASP A 62 11.61 -10.13 0.07
CA ASP A 62 12.71 -9.77 -0.81
C ASP A 62 13.96 -9.43 0.01
N PRO A 63 14.97 -10.31 0.03
CA PRO A 63 16.19 -10.08 0.81
C PRO A 63 17.05 -8.95 0.25
N ALA A 64 16.74 -8.39 -0.93
CA ALA A 64 17.45 -7.25 -1.49
C ALA A 64 17.23 -5.96 -0.68
N TRP A 65 16.21 -5.93 0.20
CA TRP A 65 15.84 -4.76 0.97
C TRP A 65 16.11 -4.93 2.46
N THR A 66 16.76 -3.92 3.03
CA THR A 66 16.68 -3.60 4.46
C THR A 66 15.79 -2.37 4.62
N ILE A 67 15.34 -2.06 5.84
CA ILE A 67 14.56 -0.82 6.07
C ILE A 67 15.40 0.42 5.70
N GLY A 68 16.70 0.41 6.00
CA GLY A 68 17.61 1.51 5.64
C GLY A 68 17.71 1.72 4.13
N THR A 69 18.02 0.67 3.37
CA THR A 69 18.13 0.78 1.89
C THR A 69 16.80 1.12 1.24
N MET A 70 15.69 0.64 1.78
CA MET A 70 14.35 1.03 1.35
C MET A 70 14.09 2.52 1.59
N LEU A 71 14.41 3.06 2.77
CA LEU A 71 14.21 4.48 3.08
C LEU A 71 15.00 5.39 2.12
N ASP A 72 16.24 5.04 1.81
CA ASP A 72 17.07 5.81 0.87
C ASP A 72 16.49 5.79 -0.54
N HIS A 73 16.05 4.62 -1.02
CA HIS A 73 15.42 4.50 -2.33
C HIS A 73 14.07 5.22 -2.39
N ALA A 74 13.25 5.13 -1.34
CA ALA A 74 11.98 5.82 -1.22
C ALA A 74 12.14 7.35 -1.23
N ARG A 75 13.18 7.89 -0.56
CA ARG A 75 13.50 9.33 -0.61
C ARG A 75 13.84 9.81 -2.02
N ARG A 76 14.63 9.04 -2.76
CA ARG A 76 14.95 9.33 -4.18
C ARG A 76 13.69 9.30 -5.03
N ALA A 77 12.89 8.26 -4.90
CA ALA A 77 11.62 8.12 -5.63
C ALA A 77 10.63 9.26 -5.31
N ALA A 78 10.58 9.72 -4.05
CA ALA A 78 9.73 10.82 -3.62
C ALA A 78 10.08 12.16 -4.31
N ALA A 79 11.36 12.40 -4.66
CA ALA A 79 11.76 13.57 -5.43
C ALA A 79 11.16 13.62 -6.85
N HIS A 80 10.67 12.48 -7.35
CA HIS A 80 9.96 12.34 -8.62
C HIS A 80 8.44 12.15 -8.45
N GLY A 81 7.91 12.37 -7.24
CA GLY A 81 6.47 12.27 -6.95
C GLY A 81 5.95 10.85 -6.71
N LEU A 82 6.83 9.85 -6.56
CA LEU A 82 6.44 8.47 -6.28
C LEU A 82 6.31 8.23 -4.76
N HIS A 83 5.20 7.64 -4.32
CA HIS A 83 5.04 7.19 -2.93
C HIS A 83 5.67 5.80 -2.70
N ALA A 84 5.88 5.44 -1.43
CA ALA A 84 6.35 4.11 -1.04
C ALA A 84 5.21 3.26 -0.48
N GLU A 85 4.97 2.09 -1.06
CA GLU A 85 4.07 1.07 -0.54
C GLU A 85 4.89 -0.03 0.13
N ILE A 86 4.60 -0.36 1.38
CA ILE A 86 5.46 -1.19 2.23
C ILE A 86 4.72 -2.47 2.62
N TYR A 87 5.26 -3.61 2.20
CA TYR A 87 4.80 -4.93 2.61
C TYR A 87 5.80 -5.55 3.59
N THR A 88 5.44 -5.51 4.87
CA THR A 88 6.20 -6.07 6.01
C THR A 88 5.29 -6.27 7.22
N ASP A 89 5.77 -6.98 8.23
CA ASP A 89 5.18 -6.86 9.57
C ASP A 89 5.56 -5.48 10.12
N ALA A 90 4.55 -4.66 10.39
CA ALA A 90 4.74 -3.28 10.83
C ALA A 90 5.48 -3.18 12.18
N ALA A 91 5.52 -4.24 13.00
CA ALA A 91 6.28 -4.27 14.25
C ALA A 91 7.77 -3.93 14.01
N GLY A 92 8.34 -4.40 12.89
CA GLY A 92 9.72 -4.13 12.52
C GLY A 92 9.99 -2.67 12.12
N LEU A 93 8.94 -1.87 11.88
CA LEU A 93 9.07 -0.46 11.49
C LEU A 93 9.13 0.48 12.70
N ALA A 94 8.89 -0.01 13.93
CA ALA A 94 8.84 0.82 15.14
C ALA A 94 10.05 1.76 15.31
N PRO A 95 11.31 1.32 15.08
CA PRO A 95 12.48 2.21 15.22
C PRO A 95 12.56 3.32 14.16
N HIS A 96 11.72 3.25 13.11
CA HIS A 96 11.82 4.07 11.92
C HIS A 96 10.58 4.95 11.68
N VAL A 97 9.64 5.00 12.63
CA VAL A 97 8.39 5.78 12.50
C VAL A 97 8.67 7.24 12.12
N GLU A 98 9.63 7.90 12.77
CA GLU A 98 9.96 9.30 12.46
C GLU A 98 10.50 9.49 11.04
N ALA A 99 11.35 8.57 10.58
CA ALA A 99 11.90 8.63 9.22
C ALA A 99 10.81 8.36 8.16
N LEU A 100 9.91 7.42 8.45
CA LEU A 100 8.79 7.04 7.60
C LEU A 100 7.72 8.15 7.52
N ALA A 101 7.49 8.88 8.61
CA ALA A 101 6.55 10.02 8.67
C ALA A 101 6.91 11.16 7.70
N ARG A 102 8.17 11.24 7.25
CA ARG A 102 8.64 12.24 6.29
C ARG A 102 8.37 11.84 4.83
N LEU A 103 7.82 10.66 4.59
CA LEU A 103 7.53 10.12 3.28
C LEU A 103 6.02 9.94 3.09
N ARG A 104 5.55 10.03 1.85
CA ARG A 104 4.21 9.56 1.48
C ARG A 104 4.27 8.04 1.43
N ILE A 105 3.65 7.37 2.39
CA ILE A 105 3.68 5.91 2.48
C ILE A 105 2.30 5.26 2.55
N VAL A 106 2.25 4.00 2.11
CA VAL A 106 1.13 3.08 2.23
C VAL A 106 1.61 1.81 2.94
N ILE A 107 0.93 1.39 4.00
CA ILE A 107 1.18 0.10 4.67
C ILE A 107 0.22 -0.94 4.12
N ASP A 108 0.76 -2.06 3.63
CA ASP A 108 -0.06 -3.17 3.12
C ASP A 108 -0.71 -3.97 4.26
N HIS A 109 -1.90 -4.50 3.96
CA HIS A 109 -2.57 -5.57 4.72
C HIS A 109 -2.66 -5.32 6.24
N LEU A 110 -3.12 -4.14 6.65
CA LEU A 110 -3.29 -3.74 8.05
C LEU A 110 -2.04 -3.85 8.94
N GLY A 111 -0.83 -3.95 8.36
CA GLY A 111 0.42 -4.16 9.11
C GLY A 111 0.68 -5.62 9.52
N LEU A 112 -0.06 -6.57 8.94
CA LEU A 112 0.05 -8.03 9.06
C LEU A 112 -0.22 -8.68 10.42
N THR A 113 0.28 -8.17 11.54
CA THR A 113 0.22 -8.90 12.82
C THR A 113 -0.30 -8.05 13.97
N GLU A 114 -0.75 -8.70 15.04
CA GLU A 114 -1.18 -8.00 16.27
C GLU A 114 -0.05 -7.13 16.85
N ALA A 115 1.19 -7.61 16.79
CA ALA A 115 2.36 -6.85 17.23
C ALA A 115 2.64 -5.62 16.34
N GLY A 116 2.27 -5.69 15.06
CA GLY A 116 2.41 -4.58 14.11
C GLY A 116 1.29 -3.53 14.18
N LEU A 117 0.14 -3.86 14.78
CA LEU A 117 -1.01 -2.95 14.83
C LEU A 117 -0.71 -1.62 15.56
N PRO A 118 -0.04 -1.59 16.74
CA PRO A 118 0.32 -0.33 17.39
C PRO A 118 1.17 0.59 16.49
N VAL A 119 2.18 0.02 15.82
CA VAL A 119 3.06 0.77 14.90
C VAL A 119 2.29 1.26 13.68
N THR A 120 1.35 0.45 13.17
CA THR A 120 0.47 0.84 12.06
C THR A 120 -0.39 2.05 12.45
N CYS A 121 -0.92 2.07 13.68
CA CYS A 121 -1.65 3.23 14.20
C CYS A 121 -0.75 4.46 14.36
N ASP A 122 0.49 4.30 14.81
CA ASP A 122 1.44 5.42 14.94
C ASP A 122 1.79 6.02 13.57
N LEU A 123 2.06 5.17 12.57
CA LEU A 123 2.28 5.60 11.18
C LEU A 123 1.04 6.25 10.58
N ALA A 124 -0.16 5.73 10.86
CA ALA A 124 -1.41 6.31 10.39
C ALA A 124 -1.64 7.72 10.96
N ARG A 125 -1.36 7.94 12.25
CA ARG A 125 -1.37 9.29 12.87
C ARG A 125 -0.35 10.22 12.23
N ALA A 126 0.78 9.68 11.78
CA ALA A 126 1.80 10.43 11.05
C ALA A 126 1.44 10.68 9.56
N GLY A 127 0.26 10.26 9.10
CA GLY A 127 -0.25 10.52 7.76
C GLY A 127 -0.08 9.37 6.76
N ALA A 128 0.43 8.21 7.20
CA ALA A 128 0.46 7.02 6.35
C ALA A 128 -0.95 6.56 5.98
N LYS A 129 -1.12 6.06 4.76
CA LYS A 129 -2.33 5.30 4.40
C LYS A 129 -2.13 3.83 4.70
N VAL A 130 -3.22 3.12 4.99
CA VAL A 130 -3.18 1.70 5.38
C VAL A 130 -4.20 0.93 4.56
N LYS A 131 -3.78 -0.18 3.96
CA LYS A 131 -4.67 -1.02 3.15
C LYS A 131 -5.47 -2.00 4.00
N ALA A 132 -6.78 -1.80 4.06
CA ALA A 132 -7.78 -2.77 4.53
C ALA A 132 -7.97 -3.87 3.47
N THR A 133 -7.01 -4.79 3.43
CA THR A 133 -6.88 -5.81 2.38
C THR A 133 -6.28 -7.09 2.96
N GLY A 134 -6.42 -8.22 2.25
CA GLY A 134 -5.69 -9.43 2.60
C GLY A 134 -6.09 -10.03 3.96
N PHE A 135 -7.35 -9.96 4.36
CA PHE A 135 -7.80 -10.47 5.67
C PHE A 135 -7.53 -11.97 5.85
N GLY A 136 -7.38 -12.73 4.76
CA GLY A 136 -6.95 -14.13 4.80
C GLY A 136 -5.45 -14.37 4.97
N ARG A 137 -4.59 -13.34 5.00
CA ARG A 137 -3.13 -13.48 5.19
C ARG A 137 -2.60 -12.78 6.44
N VAL A 138 -3.43 -12.03 7.14
CA VAL A 138 -3.03 -11.36 8.38
C VAL A 138 -3.04 -12.36 9.55
N ARG A 139 -2.37 -11.97 10.63
CA ARG A 139 -2.27 -12.66 11.92
C ARG A 139 -2.72 -11.69 13.02
N LEU A 140 -3.94 -11.19 12.86
CA LEU A 140 -4.67 -10.30 13.76
C LEU A 140 -6.17 -10.43 13.44
N ASP A 141 -7.03 -9.92 14.33
CA ASP A 141 -8.46 -9.77 14.03
C ASP A 141 -8.69 -8.53 13.13
N PRO A 142 -9.13 -8.71 11.86
CA PRO A 142 -9.35 -7.59 10.95
C PRO A 142 -10.37 -6.58 11.49
N ALA A 143 -11.41 -7.02 12.22
CA ALA A 143 -12.42 -6.12 12.76
C ALA A 143 -11.81 -5.17 13.80
N ALA A 144 -11.05 -5.73 14.75
CA ALA A 144 -10.35 -4.96 15.77
C ALA A 144 -9.30 -4.01 15.18
N ALA A 145 -8.57 -4.45 14.14
CA ALA A 145 -7.58 -3.60 13.47
C ALA A 145 -8.24 -2.45 12.70
N LEU A 146 -9.34 -2.70 11.98
CA LEU A 146 -10.11 -1.65 11.30
C LEU A 146 -10.56 -0.57 12.29
N GLU A 147 -11.15 -0.96 13.42
CA GLU A 147 -11.59 -0.03 14.46
C GLU A 147 -10.42 0.76 15.05
N ALA A 148 -9.32 0.07 15.41
CA ALA A 148 -8.16 0.71 16.01
C ALA A 148 -7.52 1.75 15.09
N ILE A 149 -7.34 1.42 13.80
CA ILE A 149 -6.74 2.33 12.81
C ILE A 149 -7.69 3.49 12.52
N ALA A 150 -8.99 3.23 12.33
CA ALA A 150 -9.99 4.27 12.11
C ALA A 150 -10.06 5.26 13.29
N LYS A 151 -9.97 4.76 14.52
CA LYS A 151 -9.93 5.58 15.73
C LYS A 151 -8.64 6.41 15.82
N ALA A 152 -7.51 5.87 15.36
CA ALA A 152 -6.23 6.57 15.36
C ALA A 152 -6.16 7.66 14.27
N ALA A 153 -6.64 7.36 13.06
CA ALA A 153 -6.67 8.25 11.91
C ALA A 153 -7.82 7.86 10.96
N PRO A 154 -8.97 8.55 11.00
CA PRO A 154 -10.16 8.15 10.25
C PRO A 154 -9.99 8.25 8.72
N ASP A 155 -9.01 9.01 8.24
CA ASP A 155 -8.72 9.16 6.81
C ASP A 155 -7.59 8.23 6.32
N ALA A 156 -7.10 7.29 7.14
CA ALA A 156 -5.94 6.46 6.80
C ALA A 156 -6.28 5.23 5.95
N LEU A 157 -7.46 4.63 6.16
CA LEU A 157 -7.81 3.33 5.59
C LEU A 157 -8.21 3.40 4.11
N MET A 158 -7.74 2.43 3.33
CA MET A 158 -8.09 2.21 1.92
C MET A 158 -8.40 0.73 1.69
N ALA A 159 -9.58 0.40 1.16
CA ALA A 159 -9.94 -0.98 0.87
C ALA A 159 -9.39 -1.47 -0.48
N GLY A 160 -9.29 -2.79 -0.59
CA GLY A 160 -9.01 -3.48 -1.84
C GLY A 160 -9.16 -4.98 -1.67
N THR A 161 -9.14 -5.70 -2.78
CA THR A 161 -9.40 -7.15 -2.76
C THR A 161 -8.15 -7.99 -2.54
N ASP A 162 -6.94 -7.47 -2.81
CA ASP A 162 -5.71 -8.27 -2.84
C ASP A 162 -5.82 -9.50 -3.78
N LEU A 163 -6.55 -9.37 -4.89
CA LEU A 163 -6.62 -10.44 -5.89
C LEU A 163 -5.26 -10.66 -6.59
N PRO A 164 -4.93 -11.91 -6.97
CA PRO A 164 -5.74 -13.12 -6.86
C PRO A 164 -5.53 -13.86 -5.51
N SER A 165 -5.21 -13.13 -4.44
CA SER A 165 -5.01 -13.65 -3.07
C SER A 165 -3.93 -14.71 -2.98
N THR A 166 -2.87 -14.57 -3.80
CA THR A 166 -1.78 -15.55 -3.83
C THR A 166 -1.20 -15.73 -2.42
N ARG A 167 -1.18 -16.99 -1.95
CA ARG A 167 -0.60 -17.41 -0.66
C ARG A 167 -1.31 -16.87 0.59
N ALA A 168 -2.54 -16.37 0.46
CA ALA A 168 -3.40 -16.14 1.61
C ALA A 168 -4.04 -17.47 2.06
N ASP A 169 -4.30 -17.63 3.36
CA ASP A 169 -4.94 -18.84 3.91
C ASP A 169 -6.39 -18.98 3.40
N ARG A 170 -7.04 -17.85 3.13
CA ARG A 170 -8.28 -17.78 2.36
C ARG A 170 -8.23 -16.65 1.33
N PRO A 171 -8.93 -16.78 0.18
CA PRO A 171 -9.07 -15.68 -0.76
C PRO A 171 -9.97 -14.56 -0.20
N PHE A 172 -9.96 -13.44 -0.91
CA PHE A 172 -10.97 -12.40 -0.74
C PHE A 172 -12.38 -12.96 -0.92
N ALA A 173 -13.31 -12.46 -0.11
CA ALA A 173 -14.74 -12.74 -0.23
C ALA A 173 -15.55 -11.46 -0.04
N ASP A 174 -16.76 -11.39 -0.60
CA ASP A 174 -17.64 -10.22 -0.44
C ASP A 174 -17.96 -9.92 1.04
N ALA A 175 -17.88 -10.93 1.91
CA ALA A 175 -17.97 -10.78 3.37
C ALA A 175 -16.88 -9.86 3.94
N ASP A 176 -15.73 -9.68 3.28
CA ASP A 176 -14.69 -8.74 3.68
C ASP A 176 -15.15 -7.28 3.51
N ILE A 177 -15.94 -6.99 2.46
CA ILE A 177 -16.58 -5.67 2.28
C ILE A 177 -17.65 -5.47 3.33
N ALA A 178 -18.50 -6.48 3.54
CA ALA A 178 -19.56 -6.41 4.57
C ALA A 178 -18.97 -6.18 5.97
N LEU A 179 -17.80 -6.77 6.28
CA LEU A 179 -17.10 -6.53 7.54
C LEU A 179 -16.65 -5.06 7.67
N ILE A 180 -16.08 -4.47 6.62
CA ILE A 180 -15.66 -3.06 6.60
C ILE A 180 -16.88 -2.16 6.85
N GLU A 181 -17.99 -2.41 6.16
CA GLU A 181 -19.23 -1.63 6.31
C GLU A 181 -19.82 -1.75 7.72
N HIS A 182 -19.82 -2.96 8.27
CA HIS A 182 -20.33 -3.23 9.60
C HIS A 182 -19.52 -2.53 10.70
N VAL A 183 -18.19 -2.65 10.65
CA VAL A 183 -17.29 -2.11 11.69
C VAL A 183 -17.21 -0.59 11.64
N LEU A 184 -17.12 0.00 10.44
CA LEU A 184 -16.85 1.43 10.28
C LEU A 184 -18.12 2.27 10.16
N GLY A 185 -19.26 1.64 9.88
CA GLY A 185 -20.50 2.34 9.56
C GLY A 185 -20.46 3.04 8.19
N PRO A 186 -21.61 3.54 7.71
CA PRO A 186 -21.80 3.90 6.30
C PRO A 186 -20.90 5.07 5.84
N ALA A 187 -20.71 6.09 6.68
CA ALA A 187 -19.95 7.28 6.31
C ALA A 187 -18.47 6.95 6.11
N LEU A 188 -17.87 6.25 7.07
CA LEU A 188 -16.45 5.91 7.02
C LEU A 188 -16.18 4.77 6.03
N ALA A 189 -17.08 3.78 5.91
CA ALA A 189 -16.97 2.74 4.90
C ALA A 189 -16.91 3.31 3.48
N ARG A 190 -17.72 4.33 3.14
CA ARG A 190 -17.63 5.03 1.85
C ARG A 190 -16.25 5.63 1.60
N ALA A 191 -15.67 6.28 2.62
CA ALA A 191 -14.34 6.86 2.50
C ALA A 191 -13.28 5.77 2.26
N VAL A 192 -13.33 4.68 3.04
CA VAL A 192 -12.38 3.57 2.94
C VAL A 192 -12.51 2.80 1.61
N LEU A 193 -13.73 2.58 1.13
CA LEU A 193 -13.99 1.86 -0.12
C LEU A 193 -13.65 2.67 -1.38
N HIS A 194 -13.55 4.00 -1.27
CA HIS A 194 -13.35 4.85 -2.43
C HIS A 194 -12.56 6.15 -2.15
N ASP A 195 -13.12 7.06 -1.35
CA ASP A 195 -12.68 8.47 -1.34
C ASP A 195 -11.24 8.65 -0.88
N THR A 196 -10.80 7.93 0.15
CA THR A 196 -9.44 8.01 0.68
C THR A 196 -8.41 7.68 -0.40
N ALA A 197 -8.66 6.60 -1.14
CA ALA A 197 -7.73 6.14 -2.15
C ALA A 197 -7.79 7.01 -3.42
N ALA A 198 -8.99 7.47 -3.80
CA ALA A 198 -9.15 8.45 -4.87
C ALA A 198 -8.36 9.74 -4.58
N ALA A 199 -8.42 10.24 -3.34
CA ALA A 199 -7.66 11.41 -2.91
C ALA A 199 -6.15 11.14 -2.89
N PHE A 200 -5.71 9.99 -2.37
CA PHE A 200 -4.29 9.67 -2.23
C PHE A 200 -3.57 9.52 -3.57
N TYR A 201 -4.17 8.78 -4.52
CA TYR A 201 -3.52 8.44 -5.79
C TYR A 201 -3.73 9.45 -6.93
N ARG A 202 -4.68 10.38 -6.79
CA ARG A 202 -4.92 11.47 -7.75
C ARG A 202 -4.28 12.80 -7.37
N ALA A 203 -3.75 12.90 -6.15
CA ALA A 203 -2.98 14.05 -5.67
C ALA A 203 -1.58 14.10 -6.31
#